data_AF-A0A7X1E6W9-F1
#
_entry.id   AF-A0A7X1E6W9-F1
#
_cell.length_a   1.000
_cell.length_b   1.000
_cell.length_c   1.000
_cell.angle_alpha   90.00
_cell.angle_beta   90.00
_cell.angle_gamma   90.00
#
_symmetry.space_group_name_H-M   'P 1'
#
loop_
_entity.id
_entity.type
_entity.pdbx_description
1 polymer ?
#
loop_
_entity_poly.entity_id
_entity_poly.type
_entity_poly.pdbx_seq_one_letter_code
_entity_poly.pdbx_strand_id
1 'polypeptide(L)'
;MLIDVSGEVVYDQTRIEELLLRDRNGRPLLRRLFELYLSETPRLLEELEKAIADKNGSDAYDVIHQMKGSAAALGARKLYLITESALPLCEGGKVFEIEDLVERIESESDTFVQAISEVLNSRGK
;
A
#
# COMPACT_ATOMS: atom_id res chain seq x y z
N MET A 1 -17.46 -6.58 3.79
CA MET A 1 -17.26 -6.19 2.38
C MET A 1 -16.27 -5.04 2.38
N LEU A 2 -15.22 -5.12 1.58
CA LEU A 2 -14.25 -4.03 1.42
C LEU A 2 -14.89 -2.86 0.66
N ILE A 3 -14.33 -1.67 0.85
CA ILE A 3 -14.72 -0.47 0.11
C ILE A 3 -14.41 -0.63 -1.39
N ASP A 4 -15.26 -0.08 -2.27
CA ASP A 4 -14.94 0.09 -3.70
C ASP A 4 -14.08 1.35 -3.89
N VAL A 5 -12.92 1.19 -4.51
CA VAL A 5 -11.94 2.27 -4.74
C VAL A 5 -11.78 2.60 -6.23
N SER A 6 -12.64 2.07 -7.12
CA SER A 6 -12.56 2.28 -8.56
C SER A 6 -12.62 3.77 -8.95
N GLY A 7 -13.39 4.58 -8.22
CA GLY A 7 -13.51 6.03 -8.41
C GLY A 7 -12.47 6.89 -7.68
N GLU A 8 -11.57 6.29 -6.90
CA GLU A 8 -10.56 7.02 -6.14
C GLU A 8 -9.31 7.31 -6.99
N VAL A 9 -8.59 8.37 -6.62
CA VAL A 9 -7.26 8.64 -7.21
C VAL A 9 -6.26 7.58 -6.76
N VAL A 10 -5.29 7.23 -7.61
CA VAL A 10 -4.24 6.26 -7.26
C VAL A 10 -3.37 6.77 -6.10
N TYR A 11 -3.01 8.04 -6.14
CA TYR A 11 -2.19 8.69 -5.12
C TYR A 11 -2.62 10.14 -4.87
N ASP A 12 -2.27 10.67 -3.70
CA ASP A 12 -2.45 12.08 -3.35
C ASP A 12 -1.35 12.93 -4.00
N GLN A 13 -1.73 13.75 -4.98
CA GLN A 13 -0.82 14.61 -5.73
C GLN A 13 -0.04 15.58 -4.83
N THR A 14 -0.71 16.21 -3.85
CA THR A 14 -0.07 17.14 -2.91
C THR A 14 1.01 16.43 -2.11
N ARG A 15 0.69 15.23 -1.61
CA ARG A 15 1.65 14.41 -0.86
C ARG A 15 2.87 14.04 -1.70
N ILE A 16 2.67 13.64 -2.95
CA ILE A 16 3.76 13.31 -3.88
C ILE A 16 4.66 14.53 -4.12
N GLU A 17 4.08 15.71 -4.33
CA GLU A 17 4.82 16.96 -4.52
C GLU A 17 5.64 17.32 -3.28
N GLU A 18 5.06 17.22 -2.08
CA GLU A 18 5.78 17.44 -0.82
C GLU A 18 7.00 16.49 -0.67
N LEU A 19 6.81 15.21 -0.97
CA LEU A 19 7.87 14.19 -0.87
C LEU A 19 8.96 14.37 -1.93
N LEU A 20 8.60 14.92 -3.10
CA LEU A 20 9.55 15.28 -4.15
C LEU A 20 10.42 16.48 -3.75
N LEU A 21 9.81 17.50 -3.12
CA LEU A 21 10.52 18.71 -2.68
C LEU A 21 11.45 18.46 -1.50
N ARG A 22 11.16 17.45 -0.68
CA ARG A 22 12.02 17.05 0.45
C ARG A 22 13.26 16.31 -0.05
N ASP A 23 14.31 17.05 -0.34
CA ASP A 23 15.59 16.50 -0.77
C ASP A 23 16.55 16.22 0.41
N ARG A 24 17.36 15.17 0.29
CA ARG A 24 18.59 15.00 1.07
C ARG A 24 19.68 14.48 0.16
N ASN A 25 20.76 15.25 0.01
CA ASN A 25 21.92 14.90 -0.82
C ASN A 25 21.55 14.64 -2.30
N GLY A 26 20.62 15.41 -2.88
CA GLY A 26 20.21 15.27 -4.27
C GLY A 26 19.31 14.06 -4.55
N ARG A 27 18.80 13.40 -3.50
CA ARG A 27 17.79 12.35 -3.60
C ARG A 27 16.47 12.78 -2.93
N PRO A 28 15.38 12.92 -3.71
CA PRO A 28 14.05 13.17 -3.17
C PRO A 28 13.65 12.12 -2.12
N LEU A 29 12.92 12.54 -1.09
CA LEU A 29 12.39 11.65 -0.07
C LEU A 29 11.44 10.62 -0.68
N LEU A 30 10.65 11.03 -1.69
CA LEU A 30 9.79 10.10 -2.44
C LEU A 30 10.57 8.89 -2.96
N ARG A 31 11.71 9.11 -3.63
CA ARG A 31 12.53 8.02 -4.19
C ARG A 31 12.98 7.05 -3.10
N ARG A 32 13.42 7.56 -1.94
CA ARG A 32 13.91 6.73 -0.83
C ARG A 32 12.79 5.91 -0.20
N LEU A 33 11.63 6.52 0.05
CA LEU A 33 10.47 5.82 0.60
C LEU A 33 9.91 4.81 -0.40
N PHE A 34 9.93 5.13 -1.68
CA PHE A 34 9.47 4.24 -2.74
C PHE A 34 10.40 3.03 -2.92
N GLU A 35 11.73 3.24 -2.89
CA GLU A 35 12.71 2.14 -2.90
C GLU A 35 12.49 1.20 -1.68
N LEU A 36 12.21 1.76 -0.49
CA LEU A 36 11.89 0.96 0.69
C LEU A 36 10.59 0.16 0.49
N TYR A 37 9.53 0.83 0.02
CA TYR A 37 8.25 0.20 -0.27
C TYR A 37 8.40 -0.98 -1.24
N LEU A 38 9.10 -0.80 -2.36
CA LEU A 38 9.35 -1.86 -3.32
C LEU A 38 10.10 -3.06 -2.72
N SER A 39 11.01 -2.80 -1.76
CA SER A 39 11.76 -3.86 -1.10
C SER A 39 10.95 -4.64 -0.06
N GLU A 40 9.95 -4.00 0.58
CA GLU A 40 9.17 -4.60 1.65
C GLU A 40 7.88 -5.27 1.17
N THR A 41 7.22 -4.71 0.15
CA THR A 41 5.89 -5.16 -0.30
C THR A 41 5.82 -6.64 -0.67
N PRO A 42 6.77 -7.24 -1.41
CA PRO A 42 6.67 -8.67 -1.75
C PRO A 42 6.59 -9.58 -0.51
N ARG A 43 7.44 -9.32 0.49
CA ARG A 43 7.42 -10.05 1.76
C ARG A 43 6.10 -9.85 2.51
N LEU A 44 5.56 -8.62 2.53
CA LEU A 44 4.30 -8.33 3.20
C LEU A 44 3.11 -9.02 2.52
N LEU A 45 3.10 -9.12 1.18
CA LEU A 45 2.07 -9.86 0.45
C LEU A 45 2.11 -11.35 0.79
N GLU A 46 3.31 -11.96 0.78
CA GLU A 46 3.49 -13.36 1.19
C GLU A 46 3.05 -13.62 2.65
N GLU A 47 3.40 -12.71 3.56
CA GLU A 47 2.99 -12.80 4.97
C GLU A 47 1.47 -12.66 5.13
N LEU A 48 0.84 -11.76 4.37
CA LEU A 48 -0.61 -11.60 4.37
C LEU A 48 -1.30 -12.86 3.84
N GLU A 49 -0.86 -13.37 2.68
CA GLU A 49 -1.41 -14.58 2.08
C GLU A 49 -1.37 -15.75 3.07
N LYS A 50 -0.23 -15.94 3.74
CA LYS A 50 -0.08 -16.94 4.79
C LYS A 50 -1.03 -16.71 5.96
N ALA A 51 -1.13 -15.49 6.47
CA ALA A 51 -2.00 -15.17 7.59
C ALA A 51 -3.48 -15.43 7.26
N ILE A 52 -3.90 -15.16 6.03
CA ILE A 52 -5.25 -15.48 5.54
C ILE A 52 -5.46 -16.99 5.45
N ALA A 53 -4.50 -17.74 4.89
CA ALA A 53 -4.56 -19.20 4.79
C ALA A 53 -4.62 -19.89 6.17
N ASP A 54 -3.83 -19.41 7.12
CA ASP A 54 -3.75 -19.93 8.49
C ASP A 54 -4.90 -19.42 9.38
N LYS A 55 -5.77 -18.54 8.87
CA LYS A 55 -6.84 -17.85 9.63
C LYS A 55 -6.31 -17.16 10.89
N ASN A 56 -5.11 -16.60 10.82
CA ASN A 56 -4.48 -15.90 11.93
C ASN A 56 -4.81 -14.40 11.88
N GLY A 57 -5.76 -13.98 12.71
CA GLY A 57 -6.29 -12.60 12.68
C GLY A 57 -5.29 -11.58 13.22
N SER A 58 -4.41 -12.00 14.13
CA SER A 58 -3.36 -11.14 14.68
C SER A 58 -2.33 -10.83 13.62
N ASP A 59 -1.81 -11.86 12.94
CA ASP A 59 -0.80 -11.68 11.88
C ASP A 59 -1.38 -10.90 10.70
N ALA A 60 -2.62 -11.19 10.30
CA ALA A 60 -3.29 -10.43 9.23
C ALA A 60 -3.44 -8.95 9.62
N TYR A 61 -3.82 -8.65 10.86
CA TYR A 61 -3.90 -7.28 11.36
C TYR A 61 -2.55 -6.58 11.29
N ASP A 62 -1.48 -7.19 11.79
CA ASP A 62 -0.15 -6.58 11.86
C ASP A 62 0.39 -6.27 10.46
N VAL A 63 0.24 -7.21 9.52
CA VAL A 63 0.68 -7.02 8.12
C VAL A 63 -0.14 -5.92 7.44
N ILE A 64 -1.48 -5.95 7.54
CA ILE A 64 -2.34 -4.90 6.97
C ILE A 64 -2.06 -3.54 7.61
N HIS A 65 -1.77 -3.50 8.91
CA HIS A 65 -1.43 -2.27 9.61
C HIS A 65 -0.12 -1.66 9.09
N GLN A 66 0.90 -2.48 8.86
CA GLN A 66 2.15 -2.05 8.25
C GLN A 66 1.93 -1.53 6.82
N MET A 67 1.18 -2.26 5.98
CA MET A 67 0.86 -1.82 4.61
C MET A 67 0.09 -0.50 4.60
N LYS A 68 -0.88 -0.31 5.51
CA LYS A 68 -1.59 0.97 5.68
C LYS A 68 -0.64 2.11 6.02
N GLY A 69 0.32 1.86 6.93
CA GLY A 69 1.34 2.84 7.32
C GLY A 69 2.17 3.30 6.12
N SER A 70 2.66 2.35 5.32
CA SER A 70 3.41 2.63 4.09
C SER A 70 2.57 3.38 3.06
N ALA A 71 1.31 2.97 2.85
CA ALA A 71 0.37 3.63 1.96
C ALA A 71 0.10 5.08 2.39
N ALA A 72 -0.13 5.33 3.68
CA ALA A 72 -0.32 6.67 4.23
C ALA A 72 0.95 7.53 4.06
N ALA A 73 2.13 6.96 4.34
CA ALA A 73 3.39 7.67 4.27
C ALA A 73 3.69 8.16 2.84
N LEU A 74 3.39 7.33 1.84
CA LEU A 74 3.61 7.59 0.42
C LEU A 74 2.44 8.31 -0.28
N GLY A 75 1.26 8.38 0.35
CA GLY A 75 0.06 8.92 -0.25
C GLY A 75 -0.63 7.98 -1.25
N ALA A 76 -0.44 6.67 -1.13
CA ALA A 76 -1.10 5.66 -1.96
C ALA A 76 -2.58 5.53 -1.55
N ARG A 77 -3.46 6.28 -2.20
CA ARG A 77 -4.81 6.56 -1.69
C ARG A 77 -5.72 5.32 -1.74
N LYS A 78 -5.74 4.59 -2.86
CA LYS A 78 -6.54 3.36 -3.00
C LYS A 78 -6.10 2.28 -2.01
N LEU A 79 -4.79 2.03 -1.93
CA LEU A 79 -4.20 1.10 -0.98
C LEU A 79 -4.53 1.46 0.47
N TYR A 80 -4.42 2.74 0.82
CA TYR A 80 -4.77 3.22 2.15
C TYR A 80 -6.21 2.89 2.51
N LEU A 81 -7.16 3.17 1.60
CA LEU A 81 -8.58 2.91 1.85
C LEU A 81 -8.89 1.41 1.97
N ILE A 82 -8.30 0.57 1.13
CA ILE A 82 -8.48 -0.89 1.22
C ILE A 82 -7.98 -1.39 2.57
N THR A 83 -6.73 -1.09 2.90
CA THR A 83 -6.09 -1.56 4.14
C THR A 83 -6.77 -0.99 5.38
N GLU A 84 -7.19 0.27 5.37
CA GLU A 84 -8.00 0.88 6.43
C GLU A 84 -9.33 0.15 6.62
N SER A 85 -10.04 -0.18 5.53
CA SER A 85 -11.31 -0.91 5.59
C SER A 85 -11.16 -2.38 6.02
N ALA A 86 -9.98 -2.98 5.79
CA ALA A 86 -9.70 -4.37 6.14
C ALA A 86 -9.31 -4.56 7.62
N LEU A 87 -8.68 -3.55 8.26
CA LEU A 87 -8.21 -3.67 9.65
C LEU A 87 -9.31 -4.10 10.65
N PRO A 88 -10.50 -3.49 10.69
CA PRO A 88 -11.55 -3.90 11.62
C PRO A 88 -12.11 -5.30 11.33
N LEU A 89 -11.86 -5.85 10.14
CA LEU A 89 -12.32 -7.19 9.74
C LEU A 89 -11.37 -8.28 10.23
N CYS A 90 -10.13 -7.93 10.57
CA CYS A 90 -9.18 -8.84 11.19
C CYS A 90 -9.66 -9.26 12.58
N GLU A 91 -10.24 -8.31 13.32
CA GLU A 91 -10.93 -8.57 14.57
C GLU A 91 -12.21 -9.37 14.31
N GLY A 92 -12.31 -10.59 14.87
CA GLY A 92 -13.44 -11.48 14.63
C GLY A 92 -13.37 -12.29 13.34
N GLY A 93 -12.27 -12.22 12.58
CA GLY A 93 -11.94 -13.15 11.49
C GLY A 93 -12.74 -12.99 10.20
N LYS A 94 -13.51 -11.90 10.04
CA LYS A 94 -14.26 -11.60 8.80
C LYS A 94 -13.34 -11.33 7.61
N VAL A 95 -12.08 -10.97 7.87
CA VAL A 95 -11.06 -10.76 6.85
C VAL A 95 -10.81 -12.03 6.01
N PHE A 96 -10.99 -13.23 6.60
CA PHE A 96 -10.79 -14.51 5.91
C PHE A 96 -11.94 -14.89 4.97
N GLU A 97 -13.08 -14.20 5.07
CA GLU A 97 -14.23 -14.40 4.19
C GLU A 97 -14.10 -13.57 2.90
N ILE A 98 -13.03 -12.79 2.77
CA ILE A 98 -12.76 -11.92 1.62
C ILE A 98 -11.78 -12.65 0.70
N GLU A 99 -12.34 -13.44 -0.23
CA GLU A 99 -11.57 -14.31 -1.11
C GLU A 99 -10.52 -13.57 -1.96
N ASP A 100 -10.81 -12.32 -2.33
CA ASP A 100 -9.98 -11.50 -3.22
C ASP A 100 -9.13 -10.45 -2.48
N LEU A 101 -9.00 -10.51 -1.16
CA LEU A 101 -8.32 -9.47 -0.38
C LEU A 101 -6.87 -9.25 -0.82
N VAL A 102 -6.10 -10.33 -0.92
CA VAL A 102 -4.67 -10.27 -1.27
C VAL A 102 -4.51 -9.77 -2.71
N GLU A 103 -5.26 -10.34 -3.65
CA GLU A 103 -5.26 -9.93 -5.06
C GLU A 103 -5.62 -8.45 -5.23
N ARG A 104 -6.58 -7.94 -4.45
CA ARG A 104 -6.97 -6.53 -4.49
C ARG A 104 -5.89 -5.60 -3.93
N ILE A 105 -5.23 -5.99 -2.84
CA ILE A 105 -4.11 -5.21 -2.29
C ILE A 105 -2.93 -5.22 -3.26
N GLU A 106 -2.61 -6.37 -3.85
CA GLU A 106 -1.55 -6.50 -4.84
C GLU A 106 -1.83 -5.65 -6.09
N SER A 107 -3.03 -5.76 -6.67
CA SER A 107 -3.44 -5.00 -7.85
C SER A 107 -3.35 -3.48 -7.65
N GLU A 108 -3.81 -2.98 -6.50
CA GLU A 108 -3.70 -1.55 -6.19
C GLU A 108 -2.27 -1.12 -5.83
N SER A 109 -1.45 -2.04 -5.31
CA SER A 109 -0.01 -1.83 -5.15
C SER A 109 0.68 -1.69 -6.50
N ASP A 110 0.42 -2.57 -7.45
CA ASP A 110 1.01 -2.53 -8.78
C ASP A 110 0.61 -1.25 -9.53
N THR A 111 -0.66 -0.87 -9.43
CA THR A 111 -1.17 0.39 -9.99
C THR A 111 -0.44 1.59 -9.40
N PHE A 112 -0.23 1.61 -8.07
CA PHE A 112 0.53 2.66 -7.41
C PHE A 112 2.01 2.67 -7.83
N VAL A 113 2.64 1.50 -7.92
CA VAL A 113 4.04 1.33 -8.35
C VAL A 113 4.26 1.87 -9.75
N GLN A 114 3.37 1.54 -10.69
CA GLN A 114 3.44 2.05 -12.05
C GLN A 114 3.36 3.58 -12.06
N ALA A 115 2.37 4.15 -11.37
CA ALA A 115 2.14 5.58 -11.35
C ALA A 115 3.32 6.37 -10.75
N ILE A 116 3.89 5.91 -9.63
CA ILE A 116 5.06 6.58 -9.02
C ILE A 116 6.32 6.39 -9.86
N SER A 117 6.48 5.26 -10.53
CA SER A 117 7.61 5.05 -11.45
C SER A 117 7.59 6.06 -12.59
N GLU A 118 6.42 6.36 -13.16
CA GLU A 118 6.26 7.39 -14.19
C GLU A 118 6.60 8.79 -13.66
N VAL A 119 6.14 9.14 -12.45
CA VAL A 119 6.47 10.41 -11.78
C VAL A 119 7.99 10.55 -11.57
N LEU A 120 8.66 9.50 -11.10
CA LEU A 120 10.10 9.53 -10.83
C LEU A 120 10.94 9.53 -12.11
N ASN A 121 10.46 8.90 -13.19
CA ASN A 121 11.16 8.84 -14.48
C ASN A 121 11.00 10.14 -15.29
N SER A 122 9.84 10.79 -15.22
CA SER A 122 9.59 12.07 -15.90
C SER A 122 10.48 13.22 -15.40
N ARG A 123 10.95 13.14 -14.14
CA ARG A 123 11.88 14.12 -13.52
C ARG A 123 13.36 13.73 -13.58
N GLY A 124 13.68 12.52 -14.05
CA GLY A 124 15.05 12.06 -14.24
C GLY A 124 15.66 12.47 -15.59
N LYS A 125 14.91 13.19 -16.42
CA LYS A 125 15.36 13.86 -17.65
C LYS A 125 15.54 15.34 -17.38
#